data_AF-A0A2H0WBP5-F1
#
_entry.id   AF-A0A2H0WBP5-F1
#
_cell.length_a   1.000
_cell.length_b   1.000
_cell.length_c   1.000
_cell.angle_alpha   90.00
_cell.angle_beta   90.00
_cell.angle_gamma   90.00
#
_symmetry.space_group_name_H-M   'P 1'
#
loop_
_entity.id
_entity.type
_entity.pdbx_description
1 polymer ?
#
loop_
_entity_poly.entity_id
_entity_poly.type
_entity_poly.pdbx_seq_one_letter_code
_entity_poly.pdbx_strand_id
1 'polypeptide(L)'
;MKQDYDTKNLTEFELHGKYTDIEVVPSSSNQLSMSWKGTISKFDQTKPPVSVSDDGLTMTMTIDQTENDNSLIQLGGDSGSGFIQLEVPKNIQKVVLKTVSGNIQLHKVNLKGLRVQVVSGDTLIENSDIENISSQSVSGDLKITGPIKRLSGASISGDMDLEIANASPIIDLKTTSGDCHFKFNVDPQVTIQYYSISGSASIDPELGPSPADGSKFSAQVGQGTGLISVKTTSGDAAYIRK
;
A
#
# COMPACT_ATOMS: atom_id res chain seq x y z
N MET A 1 10.12 21.62 5.40
CA MET A 1 9.08 22.67 5.21
C MET A 1 7.73 22.06 5.50
N LYS A 2 6.79 22.78 6.10
CA LYS A 2 5.42 22.30 6.38
C LYS A 2 4.40 23.27 5.77
N GLN A 3 3.35 22.75 5.17
CA GLN A 3 2.24 23.52 4.61
C GLN A 3 0.91 22.86 4.97
N ASP A 4 -0.04 23.68 5.41
CA ASP A 4 -1.36 23.25 5.82
C ASP A 4 -2.41 23.68 4.79
N TYR A 5 -3.43 22.84 4.60
CA TYR A 5 -4.50 23.03 3.64
C TYR A 5 -5.86 22.89 4.31
N ASP A 6 -6.81 23.77 3.97
CA ASP A 6 -8.19 23.65 4.44
C ASP A 6 -8.86 22.45 3.77
N THR A 7 -9.64 21.69 4.54
CA THR A 7 -10.26 20.45 4.08
C THR A 7 -11.78 20.41 4.31
N LYS A 8 -12.41 21.53 4.66
CA LYS A 8 -13.85 21.59 5.02
C LYS A 8 -14.79 20.81 4.09
N ASN A 9 -14.53 20.83 2.78
CA ASN A 9 -15.36 20.15 1.78
C ASN A 9 -14.67 18.94 1.14
N LEU A 10 -13.41 18.67 1.49
CA LEU A 10 -12.63 17.59 0.89
C LEU A 10 -13.01 16.26 1.50
N THR A 11 -13.17 15.28 0.61
CA THR A 11 -13.40 13.88 0.98
C THR A 11 -12.33 12.96 0.40
N GLU A 12 -11.65 13.40 -0.66
CA GLU A 12 -10.59 12.66 -1.32
C GLU A 12 -9.30 13.49 -1.39
N PHE A 13 -8.17 12.80 -1.23
CA PHE A 13 -6.85 13.37 -1.36
C PHE A 13 -6.00 12.47 -2.27
N GLU A 14 -5.26 13.09 -3.19
CA GLU A 14 -4.36 12.40 -4.11
C GLU A 14 -2.95 13.03 -4.08
N LEU A 15 -1.92 12.20 -3.93
CA LEU A 15 -0.51 12.61 -4.00
C LEU A 15 0.20 11.88 -5.14
N HIS A 16 0.82 12.63 -6.04
CA HIS A 16 1.69 12.13 -7.10
C HIS A 16 3.13 12.52 -6.78
N GLY A 17 3.89 11.56 -6.28
CA GLY A 17 5.35 11.59 -6.17
C GLY A 17 6.02 11.02 -7.41
N LYS A 18 7.33 11.22 -7.54
CA LYS A 18 8.15 10.60 -8.58
C LYS A 18 9.32 9.82 -7.96
N TYR A 19 10.16 10.47 -7.17
CA TYR A 19 11.24 9.82 -6.42
C TYR A 19 11.19 10.25 -4.95
N THR A 20 10.20 9.75 -4.21
CA THR A 20 9.92 10.22 -2.84
C THR A 20 9.34 9.13 -1.95
N ASP A 21 9.88 9.02 -0.74
CA ASP A 21 9.24 8.27 0.33
C ASP A 21 8.05 9.07 0.87
N ILE A 22 6.95 8.38 1.14
CA ILE A 22 5.71 8.97 1.60
C ILE A 22 5.30 8.29 2.90
N GLU A 23 5.14 9.06 3.96
CA GLU A 23 4.54 8.62 5.22
C GLU A 23 3.19 9.31 5.40
N VAL A 24 2.15 8.55 5.74
CA VAL A 24 0.82 9.07 6.06
C VAL A 24 0.46 8.72 7.49
N VAL A 25 0.12 9.76 8.26
CA VAL A 25 -0.27 9.67 9.67
C VAL A 25 -1.58 10.42 9.89
N PRO A 26 -2.35 10.13 10.95
CA PRO A 26 -3.53 10.91 11.28
C PRO A 26 -3.15 12.35 11.69
N SER A 27 -3.92 13.33 11.21
CA SER A 27 -3.84 14.71 11.68
C SER A 27 -4.50 14.86 13.05
N SER A 28 -3.88 15.66 13.91
CA SER A 28 -4.48 16.12 15.17
C SER A 28 -5.45 17.28 14.98
N SER A 29 -5.47 17.87 13.77
CA SER A 29 -6.32 19.00 13.39
C SER A 29 -7.35 18.58 12.32
N ASN A 30 -8.20 19.53 11.90
CA ASN A 30 -9.07 19.38 10.74
C ASN A 30 -8.40 19.84 9.42
N GLN A 31 -7.09 20.03 9.44
CA GLN A 31 -6.31 20.40 8.27
C GLN A 31 -5.52 19.19 7.78
N LEU A 32 -5.37 19.14 6.45
CA LEU A 32 -4.38 18.30 5.81
C LEU A 32 -3.05 19.05 5.89
N SER A 33 -2.04 18.42 6.47
CA SER A 33 -0.70 19.00 6.51
C SER A 33 0.27 18.17 5.70
N MET A 34 1.09 18.83 4.89
CA MET A 34 2.20 18.20 4.19
C MET A 34 3.51 18.76 4.70
N SER A 35 4.40 17.87 5.15
CA SER A 35 5.78 18.20 5.49
C SER A 35 6.74 17.57 4.49
N TRP A 36 7.65 18.37 3.94
CA TRP A 36 8.72 17.93 3.06
C TRP A 36 10.08 18.01 3.76
N LYS A 37 10.88 16.96 3.62
CA LYS A 37 12.31 16.92 3.95
C LYS A 37 13.08 16.34 2.75
N GLY A 38 14.12 17.03 2.30
CA GLY A 38 14.94 16.56 1.17
C GLY A 38 15.71 17.70 0.52
N THR A 39 16.72 17.35 -0.27
CA THR A 39 17.54 18.31 -1.00
C THR A 39 17.10 18.31 -2.45
N ILE A 40 16.55 19.44 -2.92
CA ILE A 40 16.31 19.66 -4.35
C ILE A 40 17.25 20.77 -4.79
N SER A 41 18.20 20.43 -5.65
CA SER A 41 19.29 21.31 -6.08
C SER A 41 18.85 22.57 -6.84
N LYS A 42 17.58 22.64 -7.30
CA LYS A 42 17.06 23.74 -8.14
C LYS A 42 15.74 24.36 -7.66
N PHE A 43 15.21 24.00 -6.49
CA PHE A 43 13.95 24.55 -6.00
C PHE A 43 14.16 25.68 -5.00
N ASP A 44 13.19 26.59 -4.95
CA ASP A 44 13.08 27.58 -3.87
C ASP A 44 12.95 26.83 -2.54
N GLN A 45 14.00 26.90 -1.72
CA GLN A 45 14.08 26.21 -0.41
C GLN A 45 13.10 26.77 0.63
N THR A 46 12.27 27.75 0.26
CA THR A 46 11.27 28.36 1.14
C THR A 46 9.86 27.75 1.01
N LYS A 47 9.59 26.97 -0.04
CA LYS A 47 8.29 26.28 -0.24
C LYS A 47 8.44 24.83 -0.67
N PRO A 48 7.55 23.92 -0.25
CA PRO A 48 7.55 22.56 -0.78
C PRO A 48 7.38 22.58 -2.32
N PRO A 49 8.05 21.68 -3.04
CA PRO A 49 7.98 21.56 -4.50
C PRO A 49 6.66 20.91 -4.94
N VAL A 50 5.53 21.52 -4.61
CA VAL A 50 4.21 20.92 -4.81
C VAL A 50 3.29 21.84 -5.59
N SER A 51 2.77 21.32 -6.69
CA SER A 51 1.64 21.88 -7.39
C SER A 51 0.35 21.30 -6.82
N VAL A 52 -0.60 22.17 -6.45
CA VAL A 52 -1.87 21.78 -5.84
C VAL A 52 -3.02 22.16 -6.76
N SER A 53 -3.89 21.20 -7.03
CA SER A 53 -5.17 21.39 -7.71
C SER A 53 -6.29 20.93 -6.78
N ASP A 54 -7.30 21.77 -6.59
CA ASP A 54 -8.44 21.50 -5.71
C ASP A 54 -9.72 21.82 -6.48
N ASP A 55 -10.60 20.82 -6.64
CA ASP A 55 -11.89 20.95 -7.30
C ASP A 55 -13.07 21.15 -6.32
N GLY A 56 -12.78 21.27 -5.02
CA GLY A 56 -13.72 21.42 -3.92
C GLY A 56 -14.11 20.12 -3.23
N LEU A 57 -13.83 18.95 -3.83
CA LEU A 57 -14.11 17.62 -3.28
C LEU A 57 -12.82 16.78 -3.16
N THR A 58 -11.94 16.94 -4.13
CA THR A 58 -10.67 16.25 -4.27
C THR A 58 -9.54 17.26 -4.32
N MET A 59 -8.53 17.03 -3.49
CA MET A 59 -7.27 17.77 -3.56
C MET A 59 -6.19 16.87 -4.14
N THR A 60 -5.60 17.29 -5.26
CA THR A 60 -4.49 16.63 -5.93
C THR A 60 -3.21 17.43 -5.72
N MET A 61 -2.19 16.78 -5.17
CA MET A 61 -0.86 17.30 -4.99
C MET A 61 0.11 16.57 -5.92
N THR A 62 0.84 17.32 -6.73
CA THR A 62 1.89 16.79 -7.60
C THR A 62 3.23 17.35 -7.18
N ILE A 63 4.19 16.47 -6.93
CA ILE A 63 5.54 16.87 -6.54
C ILE A 63 6.34 17.23 -7.79
N ASP A 64 6.63 18.51 -7.94
CA ASP A 64 7.37 19.07 -9.07
C ASP A 64 8.86 18.76 -8.91
N GLN A 65 9.30 17.67 -9.53
CA GLN A 65 10.73 17.34 -9.65
C GLN A 65 11.21 17.73 -11.04
N THR A 66 11.97 18.82 -11.13
CA THR A 66 12.62 19.22 -12.38
C THR A 66 13.71 18.20 -12.73
N GLU A 67 13.51 17.43 -13.79
CA GLU A 67 14.60 16.67 -14.39
C GLU A 67 15.55 17.62 -15.12
N ASN A 68 16.84 17.26 -15.16
CA ASN A 68 17.81 17.95 -15.99
C ASN A 68 17.39 17.82 -17.47
N ASP A 69 16.67 18.81 -17.98
CA ASP A 69 16.57 19.01 -19.43
C ASP A 69 17.99 19.31 -19.95
N ASN A 70 18.53 18.36 -20.72
CA ASN A 70 19.80 18.40 -21.46
C ASN A 70 21.13 18.20 -20.70
N SER A 71 21.38 17.03 -20.11
CA SER A 71 22.77 16.57 -19.90
C SER A 71 22.97 15.13 -20.37
N LEU A 72 23.55 14.98 -21.56
CA LEU A 72 23.86 13.73 -22.25
C LEU A 72 24.86 12.80 -21.53
N ILE A 73 25.44 13.17 -20.39
CA ILE A 73 26.31 12.29 -19.59
C ILE A 73 26.20 12.70 -18.13
N GLN A 74 25.50 11.92 -17.30
CA GLN A 74 25.73 11.93 -15.86
C GLN A 74 25.40 10.55 -15.26
N LEU A 75 26.34 9.62 -15.44
CA LEU A 75 26.46 8.46 -14.55
C LEU A 75 26.84 9.02 -13.16
N GLY A 76 25.88 9.08 -12.24
CA GLY A 76 26.10 9.49 -10.85
C GLY A 76 25.47 10.84 -10.43
N GLY A 77 24.33 11.23 -11.00
CA GLY A 77 23.55 12.37 -10.50
C GLY A 77 22.72 11.96 -9.28
N ASP A 78 23.02 12.54 -8.12
CA ASP A 78 22.28 12.33 -6.87
C ASP A 78 20.81 12.75 -7.09
N SER A 79 19.97 11.75 -7.32
CA SER A 79 18.53 11.91 -7.53
C SER A 79 17.97 12.26 -6.16
N GLY A 80 17.83 13.56 -5.90
CA GLY A 80 17.55 14.09 -4.56
C GLY A 80 16.53 13.24 -3.82
N SER A 81 16.96 12.63 -2.70
CA SER A 81 16.08 11.84 -1.85
C SER A 81 15.09 12.77 -1.15
N GLY A 82 13.82 12.44 -1.30
CA GLY A 82 12.71 13.22 -0.80
C GLY A 82 11.85 12.42 0.14
N PHE A 83 11.45 13.02 1.25
CA PHE A 83 10.54 12.45 2.23
C PHE A 83 9.36 13.39 2.43
N ILE A 84 8.16 12.85 2.22
CA ILE A 84 6.89 13.54 2.41
C ILE A 84 6.18 12.89 3.59
N GLN A 85 5.85 13.69 4.59
CA GLN A 85 4.94 13.29 5.64
C GLN A 85 3.60 14.00 5.44
N LEU A 86 2.52 13.24 5.37
CA LEU A 86 1.16 13.72 5.26
C LEU A 86 0.42 13.45 6.57
N GLU A 87 -0.14 14.50 7.17
CA GLU A 87 -1.06 14.41 8.29
C GLU A 87 -2.48 14.54 7.75
N VAL A 88 -3.23 13.43 7.72
CA VAL A 88 -4.55 13.36 7.09
C VAL A 88 -5.67 13.51 8.14
N PRO A 89 -6.58 14.48 8.02
CA PRO A 89 -7.66 14.69 8.97
C PRO A 89 -8.81 13.70 8.74
N LYS A 90 -9.65 13.52 9.77
CA LYS A 90 -10.68 12.48 9.82
C LYS A 90 -11.79 12.61 8.77
N ASN A 91 -11.99 13.79 8.19
CA ASN A 91 -12.99 14.04 7.15
C ASN A 91 -12.56 13.48 5.78
N ILE A 92 -11.27 13.25 5.56
CA ILE A 92 -10.78 12.59 4.35
C ILE A 92 -11.15 11.11 4.44
N GLN A 93 -11.93 10.67 3.46
CA GLN A 93 -12.42 9.30 3.38
C GLN A 93 -11.56 8.46 2.44
N LYS A 94 -10.94 9.08 1.43
CA LYS A 94 -10.16 8.37 0.42
C LYS A 94 -8.81 9.02 0.19
N VAL A 95 -7.78 8.19 0.13
CA VAL A 95 -6.40 8.60 -0.17
C VAL A 95 -5.90 7.82 -1.37
N VAL A 96 -5.29 8.54 -2.32
CA VAL A 96 -4.63 7.97 -3.51
C VAL A 96 -3.16 8.39 -3.49
N LEU A 97 -2.25 7.42 -3.48
CA LEU A 97 -0.80 7.64 -3.49
C LEU A 97 -0.22 7.01 -4.75
N LYS A 98 0.52 7.81 -5.51
CA LYS A 98 1.21 7.37 -6.73
C LYS A 98 2.68 7.79 -6.63
N THR A 99 3.60 6.86 -6.87
CA THR A 99 5.04 7.18 -6.99
C THR A 99 5.74 6.27 -8.00
N VAL A 100 6.80 6.76 -8.63
CA VAL A 100 7.65 5.90 -9.48
C VAL A 100 8.67 5.17 -8.61
N SER A 101 9.32 5.87 -7.69
CA SER A 101 10.26 5.31 -6.74
C SER A 101 10.01 5.87 -5.35
N GLY A 102 10.16 5.01 -4.34
CA GLY A 102 10.08 5.38 -2.94
C GLY A 102 9.07 4.51 -2.17
N ASN A 103 9.31 4.42 -0.87
CA ASN A 103 8.51 3.60 0.02
C ASN A 103 7.29 4.37 0.50
N ILE A 104 6.17 3.66 0.67
CA ILE A 104 4.91 4.23 1.13
C ILE A 104 4.59 3.60 2.48
N GLN A 105 4.41 4.43 3.50
CA GLN A 105 4.08 4.01 4.85
C GLN A 105 2.79 4.67 5.32
N LEU A 106 1.87 3.90 5.88
CA LEU A 106 0.65 4.41 6.48
C LEU A 106 0.50 3.88 7.90
N HIS A 107 0.32 4.78 8.87
CA HIS A 107 0.27 4.43 10.29
C HIS A 107 -0.95 5.04 10.96
N LYS A 108 -1.80 4.21 11.57
CA LYS A 108 -2.94 4.64 12.42
C LYS A 108 -3.98 5.53 11.72
N VAL A 109 -4.16 5.37 10.42
CA VAL A 109 -5.16 6.12 9.64
C VAL A 109 -6.49 5.37 9.58
N ASN A 110 -7.58 6.12 9.45
CA ASN A 110 -8.93 5.56 9.29
C ASN A 110 -9.51 6.08 7.98
N LEU A 111 -9.77 5.19 7.02
CA LEU A 111 -10.19 5.56 5.67
C LEU A 111 -11.29 4.62 5.15
N LYS A 112 -12.14 5.13 4.27
CA LYS A 112 -13.04 4.31 3.45
C LYS A 112 -12.33 3.70 2.26
N GLY A 113 -11.31 4.36 1.72
CA GLY A 113 -10.55 3.87 0.58
C GLY A 113 -9.09 4.29 0.61
N LEU A 114 -8.21 3.37 0.27
CA LEU A 114 -6.81 3.63 -0.02
C LEU A 114 -6.46 3.02 -1.37
N ARG A 115 -5.85 3.82 -2.25
CA ARG A 115 -5.23 3.34 -3.49
C ARG A 115 -3.76 3.69 -3.52
N VAL A 116 -2.91 2.69 -3.64
CA VAL A 116 -1.45 2.84 -3.77
C VAL A 116 -1.01 2.31 -5.13
N GLN A 117 -0.21 3.10 -5.84
CA GLN A 117 0.46 2.70 -7.08
C GLN A 117 1.93 3.09 -7.00
N VAL A 118 2.81 2.10 -7.04
CA VAL A 118 4.27 2.29 -6.98
C VAL A 118 4.93 1.53 -8.12
N VAL A 119 5.92 2.10 -8.81
CA VAL A 119 6.71 1.30 -9.76
C VAL A 119 7.78 0.52 -8.99
N SER A 120 8.58 1.20 -8.17
CA SER A 120 9.61 0.58 -7.33
C SER A 120 9.54 1.09 -5.90
N GLY A 121 9.31 0.21 -4.94
CA GLY A 121 9.29 0.56 -3.52
C GLY A 121 8.25 -0.21 -2.74
N ASP A 122 8.46 -0.30 -1.43
CA ASP A 122 7.65 -1.12 -0.55
C ASP A 122 6.46 -0.33 0.00
N THR A 123 5.36 -1.02 0.24
CA THR A 123 4.17 -0.46 0.88
C THR A 123 3.95 -1.12 2.23
N LEU A 124 4.01 -0.30 3.29
CA LEU A 124 3.78 -0.71 4.67
C LEU A 124 2.51 -0.03 5.21
N ILE A 125 1.54 -0.81 5.67
CA ILE A 125 0.32 -0.32 6.29
C ILE A 125 0.19 -0.93 7.68
N GLU A 126 0.30 -0.12 8.73
CA GLU A 126 0.27 -0.59 10.11
C GLU A 126 -0.83 0.09 10.92
N ASN A 127 -1.54 -0.71 11.72
CA ASN A 127 -2.52 -0.26 12.71
C ASN A 127 -3.60 0.68 12.15
N SER A 128 -3.97 0.53 10.89
CA SER A 128 -4.92 1.41 10.18
C SER A 128 -6.23 0.67 9.89
N ASP A 129 -7.40 1.31 10.10
CA ASP A 129 -8.71 0.75 9.72
C ASP A 129 -9.14 1.32 8.37
N ILE A 130 -8.96 0.53 7.32
CA ILE A 130 -9.25 0.92 5.95
C ILE A 130 -10.25 -0.07 5.35
N GLU A 131 -11.39 0.43 4.87
CA GLU A 131 -12.44 -0.47 4.35
C GLU A 131 -12.08 -1.14 3.02
N ASN A 132 -11.42 -0.40 2.13
CA ASN A 132 -11.02 -0.88 0.81
C ASN A 132 -9.58 -0.47 0.53
N ILE A 133 -8.69 -1.44 0.37
CA ILE A 133 -7.29 -1.22 0.00
C ILE A 133 -7.08 -1.75 -1.42
N SER A 134 -6.53 -0.92 -2.29
CA SER A 134 -6.04 -1.29 -3.62
C SER A 134 -4.56 -0.97 -3.69
N SER A 135 -3.68 -1.99 -3.73
CA SER A 135 -2.24 -1.79 -3.85
C SER A 135 -1.73 -2.39 -5.16
N GLN A 136 -0.98 -1.61 -5.92
CA GLN A 136 -0.39 -2.03 -7.19
C GLN A 136 1.09 -1.66 -7.21
N SER A 137 1.97 -2.65 -7.43
CA SER A 137 3.40 -2.44 -7.60
C SER A 137 3.93 -3.07 -8.90
N VAL A 138 5.04 -2.56 -9.43
CA VAL A 138 5.85 -3.36 -10.39
C VAL A 138 6.85 -4.18 -9.59
N SER A 139 7.68 -3.53 -8.78
CA SER A 139 8.61 -4.16 -7.86
C SER A 139 8.48 -3.56 -6.47
N GLY A 140 8.28 -4.42 -5.48
CA GLY A 140 8.26 -4.00 -4.08
C GLY A 140 7.25 -4.81 -3.27
N ASP A 141 7.54 -4.93 -1.98
CA ASP A 141 6.80 -5.77 -1.07
C ASP A 141 5.57 -5.04 -0.51
N LEU A 142 4.52 -5.80 -0.23
CA LEU A 142 3.33 -5.29 0.45
C LEU A 142 3.24 -5.91 1.84
N LYS A 143 3.35 -5.07 2.87
CA LYS A 143 3.16 -5.48 4.25
C LYS A 143 1.97 -4.77 4.88
N ILE A 144 1.03 -5.54 5.43
CA ILE A 144 -0.13 -4.99 6.14
C ILE A 144 -0.29 -5.68 7.48
N THR A 145 -0.36 -4.89 8.55
CA THR A 145 -0.62 -5.37 9.91
C THR A 145 -1.83 -4.66 10.48
N GLY A 146 -2.90 -5.41 10.77
CA GLY A 146 -4.09 -4.88 11.43
C GLY A 146 -5.40 -5.35 10.80
N PRO A 147 -6.49 -4.57 10.95
CA PRO A 147 -7.76 -4.93 10.38
C PRO A 147 -7.75 -4.75 8.85
N ILE A 148 -8.09 -5.81 8.12
CA ILE A 148 -8.29 -5.83 6.67
C ILE A 148 -9.74 -6.25 6.41
N LYS A 149 -10.54 -5.36 5.84
CA LYS A 149 -11.91 -5.69 5.38
C LYS A 149 -11.90 -6.17 3.94
N ARG A 150 -11.36 -5.35 3.03
CA ARG A 150 -11.18 -5.68 1.62
C ARG A 150 -9.82 -5.24 1.11
N LEU A 151 -9.10 -6.15 0.45
CA LEU A 151 -7.80 -5.90 -0.17
C LEU A 151 -7.77 -6.45 -1.60
N SER A 152 -7.36 -5.63 -2.55
CA SER A 152 -6.93 -6.03 -3.89
C SER A 152 -5.45 -5.66 -4.05
N GLY A 153 -4.59 -6.66 -4.14
CA GLY A 153 -3.14 -6.49 -4.33
C GLY A 153 -2.69 -7.02 -5.68
N ALA A 154 -1.85 -6.27 -6.40
CA ALA A 154 -1.21 -6.74 -7.61
C ALA A 154 0.27 -6.33 -7.68
N SER A 155 1.16 -7.26 -7.99
CA SER A 155 2.59 -6.98 -8.23
C SER A 155 3.12 -7.74 -9.44
N ILE A 156 4.27 -7.32 -9.99
CA ILE A 156 5.06 -8.19 -10.90
C ILE A 156 6.07 -8.98 -10.07
N SER A 157 6.83 -8.29 -9.23
CA SER A 157 7.76 -8.90 -8.28
C SER A 157 7.62 -8.30 -6.89
N GLY A 158 7.70 -9.15 -5.87
CA GLY A 158 7.67 -8.75 -4.47
C GLY A 158 6.71 -9.62 -3.67
N ASP A 159 7.02 -9.75 -2.38
CA ASP A 159 6.30 -10.59 -1.45
C ASP A 159 5.13 -9.83 -0.83
N MET A 160 4.12 -10.57 -0.37
CA MET A 160 2.93 -10.01 0.29
C MET A 160 2.76 -10.62 1.67
N ASP A 161 3.04 -9.82 2.70
CA ASP A 161 2.99 -10.22 4.11
C ASP A 161 1.81 -9.57 4.82
N LEU A 162 0.80 -10.36 5.18
CA LEU A 162 -0.42 -9.88 5.82
C LEU A 162 -0.60 -10.48 7.22
N GLU A 163 -0.56 -9.64 8.24
CA GLU A 163 -0.98 -9.99 9.60
C GLU A 163 -2.41 -9.47 9.86
N ILE A 164 -3.37 -10.40 9.82
CA ILE A 164 -4.80 -10.13 9.66
C ILE A 164 -5.51 -10.20 11.01
N ALA A 165 -6.17 -9.11 11.38
CA ALA A 165 -6.99 -9.01 12.60
C ALA A 165 -8.50 -9.19 12.37
N ASN A 166 -8.97 -9.42 11.14
CA ASN A 166 -10.36 -9.70 10.83
C ASN A 166 -10.60 -11.20 10.59
N ALA A 167 -11.72 -11.71 11.09
CA ALA A 167 -12.09 -13.11 10.89
C ALA A 167 -12.57 -13.41 9.45
N SER A 168 -13.23 -12.45 8.78
CA SER A 168 -13.81 -12.65 7.44
C SER A 168 -13.40 -11.56 6.44
N PRO A 169 -12.10 -11.39 6.15
CA PRO A 169 -11.65 -10.46 5.12
C PRO A 169 -12.04 -10.95 3.71
N ILE A 170 -12.06 -10.04 2.74
CA ILE A 170 -12.05 -10.37 1.31
C ILE A 170 -10.73 -9.89 0.72
N ILE A 171 -9.87 -10.81 0.30
CA ILE A 171 -8.51 -10.54 -0.18
C ILE A 171 -8.35 -11.18 -1.56
N ASP A 172 -7.93 -10.41 -2.55
CA ASP A 172 -7.54 -10.89 -3.89
C ASP A 172 -6.13 -10.40 -4.21
N LEU A 173 -5.17 -11.32 -4.27
CA LEU A 173 -3.76 -11.04 -4.56
C LEU A 173 -3.35 -11.68 -5.89
N LYS A 174 -2.65 -10.91 -6.72
CA LYS A 174 -2.10 -11.35 -7.99
C LYS A 174 -0.64 -10.96 -8.10
N THR A 175 0.25 -11.92 -8.31
CA THR A 175 1.67 -11.63 -8.58
C THR A 175 2.20 -12.45 -9.75
N THR A 176 3.29 -12.03 -10.37
CA THR A 176 4.03 -12.90 -11.29
C THR A 176 5.07 -13.71 -10.53
N SER A 177 5.84 -13.05 -9.67
CA SER A 177 6.83 -13.69 -8.80
C SER A 177 6.75 -13.10 -7.40
N GLY A 178 6.57 -13.94 -6.39
CA GLY A 178 6.60 -13.53 -5.00
C GLY A 178 5.77 -14.44 -4.11
N ASP A 179 6.18 -14.53 -2.87
CA ASP A 179 5.55 -15.36 -1.86
C ASP A 179 4.47 -14.57 -1.12
N CYS A 180 3.42 -15.27 -0.69
CA CYS A 180 2.32 -14.67 0.06
C CYS A 180 2.23 -15.30 1.45
N HIS A 181 2.50 -14.52 2.49
CA HIS A 181 2.40 -14.97 3.87
C HIS A 181 1.18 -14.36 4.55
N PHE A 182 0.34 -15.23 5.12
CA PHE A 182 -0.87 -14.84 5.84
C PHE A 182 -0.76 -15.32 7.27
N LYS A 183 -0.81 -14.37 8.20
CA LYS A 183 -0.81 -14.64 9.64
C LYS A 183 -2.12 -14.20 10.24
N PHE A 184 -2.89 -15.13 10.79
CA PHE A 184 -4.17 -14.83 11.41
C PHE A 184 -4.03 -14.58 12.90
N ASN A 185 -4.40 -13.38 13.35
CA ASN A 185 -4.41 -12.99 14.77
C ASN A 185 -5.73 -13.36 15.49
N VAL A 186 -6.69 -13.89 14.75
CA VAL A 186 -8.03 -14.29 15.19
C VAL A 186 -8.41 -15.58 14.48
N ASP A 187 -9.40 -16.32 15.00
CA ASP A 187 -9.93 -17.49 14.31
C ASP A 187 -10.53 -17.10 12.93
N PRO A 188 -9.91 -17.53 11.82
CA PRO A 188 -10.37 -17.10 10.51
C PRO A 188 -11.61 -17.90 10.09
N GLN A 189 -12.51 -17.22 9.38
CA GLN A 189 -13.76 -17.71 8.82
C GLN A 189 -13.73 -17.44 7.32
N VAL A 190 -12.84 -18.11 6.59
CA VAL A 190 -12.49 -17.79 5.20
C VAL A 190 -12.46 -19.01 4.31
N THR A 191 -12.84 -18.81 3.06
CA THR A 191 -12.49 -19.74 1.98
C THR A 191 -11.15 -19.30 1.40
N ILE A 192 -10.17 -20.19 1.38
CA ILE A 192 -8.88 -19.97 0.75
C ILE A 192 -8.92 -20.58 -0.65
N GLN A 193 -8.42 -19.83 -1.63
CA GLN A 193 -8.24 -20.26 -3.01
C GLN A 193 -6.84 -19.85 -3.44
N TYR A 194 -6.05 -20.82 -3.86
CA TYR A 194 -4.71 -20.57 -4.36
C TYR A 194 -4.54 -21.24 -5.72
N TYR A 195 -3.82 -20.54 -6.60
CA TYR A 195 -3.40 -21.05 -7.89
C TYR A 195 -2.01 -20.52 -8.22
N SER A 196 -1.10 -21.42 -8.59
CA SER A 196 0.19 -21.10 -9.18
C SER A 196 0.52 -22.00 -10.36
N ILE A 197 1.47 -21.56 -11.17
CA ILE A 197 2.10 -22.42 -12.19
C ILE A 197 3.28 -23.17 -11.56
N SER A 198 4.11 -22.46 -10.78
CA SER A 198 5.29 -22.98 -10.10
C SER A 198 5.35 -22.46 -8.66
N GLY A 199 4.65 -23.12 -7.76
CA GLY A 199 4.66 -22.83 -6.34
C GLY A 199 3.81 -23.83 -5.58
N SER A 200 3.88 -23.75 -4.26
CA SER A 200 3.13 -24.60 -3.35
C SER A 200 2.49 -23.76 -2.27
N ALA A 201 1.32 -24.18 -1.84
CA ALA A 201 0.68 -23.58 -0.69
C ALA A 201 0.65 -24.53 0.51
N SER A 202 0.82 -23.96 1.70
CA SER A 202 0.80 -24.65 2.98
C SER A 202 -0.18 -23.98 3.92
N ILE A 203 -0.94 -24.79 4.65
CA ILE A 203 -1.83 -24.33 5.71
C ILE A 203 -1.36 -24.98 7.00
N ASP A 204 -1.31 -24.18 8.07
CA ASP A 204 -1.09 -24.65 9.42
C ASP A 204 -2.12 -25.75 9.79
N PRO A 205 -1.69 -26.93 10.27
CA PRO A 205 -2.59 -28.01 10.69
C PRO A 205 -3.67 -27.60 11.69
N GLU A 206 -3.44 -26.54 12.49
CA GLU A 206 -4.44 -26.00 13.42
C GLU A 206 -5.58 -25.26 12.71
N LEU A 207 -5.35 -24.76 11.49
CA LEU A 207 -6.38 -24.12 10.66
C LEU A 207 -7.13 -25.14 9.79
N GLY A 208 -6.48 -26.22 9.40
CA GLY A 208 -7.08 -27.28 8.60
C GLY A 208 -6.06 -28.19 7.93
N PRO A 209 -6.54 -29.21 7.19
CA PRO A 209 -5.65 -30.10 6.47
C PRO A 209 -4.92 -29.36 5.35
N SER A 210 -3.63 -29.66 5.18
CA SER A 210 -2.84 -29.18 4.05
C SER A 210 -3.39 -29.68 2.71
N PRO A 211 -3.25 -28.89 1.63
CA PRO A 211 -3.73 -29.30 0.33
C PRO A 211 -2.98 -30.52 -0.24
N ALA A 212 -3.71 -31.37 -0.96
CA ALA A 212 -3.12 -32.53 -1.65
C ALA A 212 -2.32 -32.12 -2.90
N ASP A 213 -2.74 -31.06 -3.58
CA ASP A 213 -2.04 -30.42 -4.69
C ASP A 213 -1.65 -28.99 -4.27
N GLY A 214 -0.35 -28.75 -4.11
CA GLY A 214 0.17 -27.46 -3.68
C GLY A 214 0.01 -26.36 -4.74
N SER A 215 -0.11 -26.69 -6.02
CA SER A 215 -0.17 -25.72 -7.14
C SER A 215 -1.58 -25.15 -7.35
N LYS A 216 -2.62 -25.89 -6.97
CA LYS A 216 -3.99 -25.42 -7.02
C LYS A 216 -4.81 -26.09 -5.94
N PHE A 217 -5.35 -25.30 -5.02
CA PHE A 217 -6.24 -25.84 -4.02
C PHE A 217 -7.29 -24.83 -3.55
N SER A 218 -8.33 -25.36 -2.94
CA SER A 218 -9.29 -24.59 -2.16
C SER A 218 -9.53 -25.30 -0.83
N ALA A 219 -9.55 -24.51 0.25
CA ALA A 219 -9.86 -25.01 1.58
C ALA A 219 -10.82 -24.04 2.27
N GLN A 220 -11.72 -24.58 3.07
CA GLN A 220 -12.59 -23.80 3.93
C GLN A 220 -12.03 -23.84 5.35
N VAL A 221 -11.80 -22.67 5.93
CA VAL A 221 -11.42 -22.50 7.34
C VAL A 221 -12.58 -21.83 8.08
N GLY A 222 -13.04 -22.46 9.15
CA GLY A 222 -14.26 -22.03 9.86
C GLY A 222 -15.51 -22.06 8.97
N GLN A 223 -16.36 -21.04 9.07
CA GLN A 223 -17.62 -20.91 8.33
C GLN A 223 -17.43 -20.47 6.87
N GLY A 224 -16.23 -20.07 6.45
CA GLY A 224 -15.96 -19.70 5.05
C GLY A 224 -16.64 -18.41 4.56
N THR A 225 -17.01 -17.49 5.47
CA THR A 225 -17.75 -16.26 5.15
C THR A 225 -16.90 -15.16 4.51
N GLY A 226 -15.59 -15.19 4.69
CA GLY A 226 -14.62 -14.38 3.95
C GLY A 226 -13.97 -15.15 2.80
N LEU A 227 -13.11 -14.49 2.04
CA LEU A 227 -12.41 -15.06 0.89
C LEU A 227 -10.96 -14.58 0.86
N ILE A 228 -10.03 -15.50 0.64
CA ILE A 228 -8.65 -15.19 0.30
C ILE A 228 -8.33 -15.90 -1.02
N SER A 229 -8.10 -15.12 -2.06
CA SER A 229 -7.75 -15.57 -3.41
C SER A 229 -6.33 -15.12 -3.72
N VAL A 230 -5.46 -16.07 -4.03
CA VAL A 230 -4.07 -15.82 -4.44
C VAL A 230 -3.84 -16.47 -5.79
N LYS A 231 -3.33 -15.68 -6.74
CA LYS A 231 -2.91 -16.18 -8.05
C LYS A 231 -1.49 -15.71 -8.33
N THR A 232 -0.60 -16.66 -8.58
CA THR A 232 0.78 -16.35 -8.96
C THR A 232 1.23 -17.16 -10.18
N THR A 233 2.28 -16.71 -10.87
CA THR A 233 3.01 -17.58 -11.81
C THR A 233 4.04 -18.39 -11.03
N SER A 234 4.85 -17.74 -10.20
CA SER A 234 5.84 -18.36 -9.33
C SER A 234 5.76 -17.80 -7.91
N GLY A 235 5.75 -18.68 -6.91
CA GLY A 235 5.78 -18.28 -5.51
C GLY A 235 4.85 -19.11 -4.64
N ASP A 236 5.23 -19.23 -3.38
CA ASP A 236 4.54 -20.03 -2.39
C ASP A 236 3.50 -19.21 -1.64
N ALA A 237 2.55 -19.90 -1.00
CA ALA A 237 1.63 -19.26 -0.06
C ALA A 237 1.61 -20.00 1.26
N ALA A 238 1.84 -19.28 2.36
CA ALA A 238 1.80 -19.85 3.71
C ALA A 238 0.69 -19.21 4.52
N TYR A 239 -0.17 -20.04 5.09
CA TYR A 239 -1.28 -19.62 5.95
C TYR A 239 -1.05 -20.14 7.35
N ILE A 240 -0.70 -19.26 8.28
CA ILE A 240 -0.32 -19.62 9.65
C ILE A 240 -1.23 -19.00 10.70
N ARG A 241 -1.44 -19.74 11.78
CA ARG A 241 -2.07 -19.20 12.99
C ARG A 241 -0.99 -18.54 13.85
N LYS A 242 -1.32 -17.41 14.48
CA LYS A 242 -0.43 -16.76 15.46
C LYS A 242 -0.49 -17.44 16.82
#